data_AF-A0A3B8YB37-F1
#
_entry.id   AF-A0A3B8YB37-F1
#
_cell.length_a   1.000
_cell.length_b   1.000
_cell.length_c   1.000
_cell.angle_alpha   90.00
_cell.angle_beta   90.00
_cell.angle_gamma   90.00
#
_symmetry.space_group_name_H-M   'P 1'
#
loop_
_entity.id
_entity.type
_entity.pdbx_description
1 polymer ?
#
loop_
_entity_poly.entity_id
_entity_poly.type
_entity_poly.pdbx_seq_one_letter_code
_entity_poly.pdbx_strand_id
1 'polypeptide(L)'
;MDQLEERGHLLTEQINPKSRNLDQLTPLELVDLFNEEDSKTLKAIAQARLELAKAIEVTGAALSRGGRLFYVGAGTSGRLGVLDAAECPPTFCTHPDLVQGIIAGGAAALVRSSENLEDRKEDGASAIAQRHILDKDVIVGISA
;
A
#
# COMPACT_ATOMS: atom_id res chain seq x y z
N MET A 1 27.15 -9.63 3.17
CA MET A 1 26.93 -8.24 3.61
C MET A 1 26.83 -7.46 2.32
N ASP A 2 25.70 -7.67 1.64
CA ASP A 2 25.46 -7.12 0.30
C ASP A 2 25.30 -5.61 0.39
N GLN A 3 25.67 -4.95 -0.71
CA GLN A 3 25.62 -3.50 -0.88
C GLN A 3 24.27 -2.95 -0.42
N LEU A 4 24.26 -2.29 0.74
CA LEU A 4 23.20 -1.34 1.08
C LEU A 4 23.30 -0.23 0.05
N GLU A 5 22.49 -0.30 -1.00
CA GLU A 5 22.32 0.81 -1.93
C GLU A 5 21.98 2.06 -1.11
N GLU A 6 22.65 3.17 -1.40
CA GLU A 6 22.47 4.42 -0.65
C GLU A 6 21.10 5.02 -0.98
N ARG A 7 20.11 4.77 -0.12
CA ARG A 7 18.69 5.14 -0.35
C ARG A 7 18.38 6.62 -0.08
N GLY A 8 19.33 7.41 0.43
CA GLY A 8 19.11 8.81 0.81
C GLY A 8 18.71 9.76 -0.33
N HIS A 9 18.83 9.32 -1.58
CA HIS A 9 18.35 10.06 -2.74
C HIS A 9 16.82 9.93 -2.94
N LEU A 10 16.19 8.88 -2.39
CA LEU A 10 14.74 8.68 -2.44
C LEU A 10 14.03 9.72 -1.58
N LEU A 11 12.94 10.28 -2.09
CA LEU A 11 12.17 11.30 -1.37
C LEU A 11 11.67 10.81 -0.01
N THR A 12 11.28 9.53 0.09
CA THR A 12 10.79 8.91 1.33
C THR A 12 11.84 8.77 2.42
N GLU A 13 13.13 8.83 2.06
CA GLU A 13 14.27 8.76 3.00
C GLU A 13 14.87 10.14 3.32
N GLN A 14 14.34 11.22 2.72
CA GLN A 14 14.84 12.58 2.94
C GLN A 14 14.23 13.21 4.20
N ILE A 15 15.05 13.98 4.91
CA ILE A 15 14.61 14.73 6.09
C ILE A 15 13.67 15.87 5.68
N ASN A 16 12.49 15.94 6.29
CA ASN A 16 11.64 17.12 6.16
C ASN A 16 12.29 18.33 6.87
N PRO A 17 12.62 19.43 6.16
CA PRO A 17 13.27 20.59 6.77
C PRO A 17 12.46 21.25 7.88
N LYS A 18 11.12 21.11 7.87
CA LYS A 18 10.22 21.67 8.90
C LYS A 18 10.24 20.90 10.21
N SER A 19 10.80 19.69 10.23
CA SER A 19 10.84 18.82 11.41
C SER A 19 12.25 18.60 11.94
N ARG A 20 13.20 19.51 11.66
CA ARG A 20 14.60 19.36 12.12
C ARG A 20 14.76 19.38 13.64
N ASN A 21 13.85 20.04 14.34
CA ASN A 21 13.81 20.16 15.81
C ASN A 21 12.54 19.49 16.38
N LEU A 22 12.04 18.43 15.73
CA LEU A 22 10.76 17.78 16.07
C LEU A 22 10.67 17.38 17.55
N ASP A 23 11.77 16.91 18.12
CA ASP A 23 11.91 16.48 19.52
C ASP A 23 11.83 17.63 20.54
N GLN A 24 11.90 18.88 20.08
CA GLN A 24 11.86 20.09 20.91
C GLN A 24 10.51 20.82 20.84
N LEU A 25 9.61 20.38 19.97
CA LEU A 25 8.29 20.98 19.81
C LEU A 25 7.37 20.64 20.98
N THR A 26 6.51 21.58 21.34
CA THR A 26 5.37 21.31 22.23
C THR A 26 4.36 20.36 21.56
N PRO A 27 3.50 19.67 22.33
CA PRO A 27 2.46 18.83 21.74
C PRO A 27 1.54 19.54 20.75
N LEU A 28 1.22 20.84 20.97
CA LEU A 28 0.41 21.61 20.04
C LEU A 28 1.15 21.86 18.72
N GLU A 29 2.42 22.25 18.79
CA GLU A 29 3.25 22.45 17.59
C GLU A 29 3.45 21.16 16.79
N LEU A 30 3.55 20.01 17.46
CA LEU A 30 3.59 18.70 16.80
C LEU A 30 2.31 18.43 16.00
N VAL A 31 1.14 18.66 16.62
CA VAL A 31 -0.16 18.49 15.97
C VAL A 31 -0.29 19.45 14.79
N ASP A 32 0.08 20.72 14.95
CA ASP A 32 0.02 21.71 13.86
C ASP A 32 0.92 21.32 12.69
N LEU A 33 2.16 20.87 12.99
CA LEU A 33 3.11 20.40 11.97
C LEU A 33 2.56 19.18 11.21
N PHE A 34 2.02 18.18 11.91
CA PHE A 34 1.48 16.98 11.27
C PHE A 34 0.27 17.30 10.40
N ASN A 35 -0.66 18.14 10.88
CA ASN A 35 -1.80 18.57 10.07
C ASN A 35 -1.37 19.36 8.82
N GLU A 36 -0.32 20.19 8.93
CA GLU A 36 0.21 20.91 7.77
C GLU A 36 0.76 19.92 6.71
N GLU A 37 1.50 18.90 7.13
CA GLU A 37 2.02 17.86 6.24
C GLU A 37 0.90 16.99 5.64
N ASP A 38 -0.07 16.56 6.44
CA ASP A 38 -1.22 15.76 5.98
C ASP A 38 -2.04 16.50 4.91
N SER A 39 -2.14 17.83 5.00
CA SER A 39 -2.83 18.65 3.99
C SER A 39 -2.21 18.51 2.58
N LYS A 40 -0.93 18.15 2.48
CA LYS A 40 -0.24 17.95 1.20
C LYS A 40 -0.66 16.65 0.53
N THR A 41 -1.09 15.64 1.30
CA THR A 41 -1.58 14.36 0.77
C THR A 41 -2.75 14.55 -0.19
N LEU A 42 -3.74 15.38 0.17
CA LEU A 42 -4.89 15.66 -0.70
C LEU A 42 -4.47 16.33 -2.02
N LYS A 43 -3.46 17.21 -1.98
CA LYS A 43 -2.91 17.85 -3.18
C LYS A 43 -2.21 16.83 -4.08
N ALA A 44 -1.41 15.92 -3.50
CA ALA A 44 -0.74 14.86 -4.24
C ALA A 44 -1.75 13.91 -4.92
N ILE A 45 -2.80 13.50 -4.20
CA ILE A 45 -3.90 12.69 -4.76
C ILE A 45 -4.57 13.42 -5.93
N ALA A 46 -4.88 14.71 -5.77
CA ALA A 46 -5.50 15.51 -6.84
C ALA A 46 -4.60 15.66 -8.09
N GLN A 47 -3.28 15.64 -7.90
CA GLN A 47 -2.31 15.65 -9.00
C GLN A 47 -2.28 14.31 -9.74
N ALA A 48 -2.43 13.18 -9.03
CA ALA A 48 -2.47 11.82 -9.59
C ALA A 48 -3.82 11.41 -10.20
N ARG A 49 -4.76 12.35 -10.38
CA ARG A 49 -6.14 12.06 -10.76
C ARG A 49 -6.30 11.30 -12.09
N LEU A 50 -5.40 11.49 -13.06
CA LEU A 50 -5.50 10.83 -14.36
C LEU A 50 -5.10 9.35 -14.26
N GLU A 51 -4.04 9.07 -13.52
CA GLU A 51 -3.54 7.73 -13.22
C GLU A 51 -4.54 6.95 -12.37
N LEU A 52 -5.12 7.61 -11.36
CA LEU A 52 -6.19 7.04 -10.53
C LEU A 52 -7.42 6.71 -11.37
N ALA A 53 -7.87 7.62 -12.24
CA ALA A 53 -9.00 7.37 -13.15
C ALA A 53 -8.74 6.15 -14.05
N LYS A 54 -7.53 6.06 -14.63
CA LYS A 54 -7.12 4.91 -15.45
C LYS A 54 -7.10 3.61 -14.66
N ALA A 55 -6.61 3.61 -13.42
CA ALA A 55 -6.61 2.44 -12.55
C ALA A 55 -8.04 1.97 -12.25
N ILE A 56 -8.97 2.90 -12.00
CA ILE A 56 -10.39 2.61 -11.80
C ILE A 56 -11.00 1.99 -13.06
N GLU A 57 -10.74 2.56 -14.24
CA GLU A 57 -11.27 2.03 -15.51
C GLU A 57 -10.77 0.61 -15.80
N VAL A 58 -9.47 0.36 -15.66
CA VAL A 58 -8.86 -0.96 -15.87
C VAL A 58 -9.44 -1.99 -14.89
N THR A 59 -9.54 -1.62 -13.63
CA THR A 59 -10.04 -2.50 -12.56
C THR A 59 -11.53 -2.79 -12.74
N GLY A 60 -12.36 -1.77 -12.98
CA GLY A 60 -13.79 -1.95 -13.24
C GLY A 60 -14.05 -2.81 -14.48
N ALA A 61 -13.25 -2.64 -15.54
CA ALA A 61 -13.34 -3.48 -16.73
C ALA A 61 -12.93 -4.95 -16.45
N ALA A 62 -11.92 -5.19 -15.62
CA ALA A 62 -11.52 -6.54 -15.21
C ALA A 62 -12.60 -7.23 -14.37
N LEU A 63 -13.11 -6.55 -13.35
CA LEU A 63 -14.17 -7.06 -12.47
C LEU A 63 -15.45 -7.39 -13.26
N SER A 64 -15.84 -6.53 -14.21
CA SER A 64 -17.03 -6.79 -15.05
C SER A 64 -16.91 -8.00 -15.98
N ARG A 65 -15.68 -8.42 -16.31
CA ARG A 65 -15.40 -9.67 -17.05
C ARG A 65 -15.16 -10.88 -16.13
N GLY A 66 -15.49 -10.75 -14.84
CA GLY A 66 -15.31 -11.79 -13.83
C GLY A 66 -13.86 -12.02 -13.42
N GLY A 67 -13.00 -11.02 -13.58
CA GLY A 67 -11.69 -10.96 -12.92
C GLY A 67 -11.80 -10.55 -11.46
N ARG A 68 -10.68 -10.60 -10.75
CA ARG A 68 -10.53 -10.23 -9.33
C ARG A 68 -9.48 -9.14 -9.16
N LEU A 69 -9.51 -8.45 -8.03
CA LEU A 69 -8.53 -7.44 -7.63
C LEU A 69 -7.66 -7.96 -6.49
N PHE A 70 -6.35 -7.82 -6.63
CA PHE A 70 -5.36 -8.18 -5.61
C PHE A 70 -4.51 -6.98 -5.22
N TYR A 71 -4.55 -6.58 -3.95
CA TYR A 71 -3.57 -5.65 -3.38
C TYR A 71 -2.37 -6.43 -2.85
N VAL A 72 -1.16 -5.99 -3.17
CA VAL A 72 0.08 -6.66 -2.74
C VAL A 72 1.01 -5.65 -2.09
N GLY A 73 1.48 -5.93 -0.88
CA GLY A 73 2.43 -5.06 -0.20
C GLY A 73 3.02 -5.66 1.08
N ALA A 74 3.97 -4.96 1.67
CA ALA A 74 4.55 -5.29 2.97
C ALA A 74 4.19 -4.21 4.00
N GLY A 75 4.40 -4.52 5.29
CA GLY A 75 4.23 -3.56 6.38
C GLY A 75 2.91 -2.80 6.34
N THR A 76 2.98 -1.47 6.48
CA THR A 76 1.80 -0.59 6.43
C THR A 76 1.05 -0.69 5.11
N SER A 77 1.75 -0.72 3.98
CA SER A 77 1.16 -0.82 2.65
C SER A 77 0.33 -2.09 2.47
N GLY A 78 0.86 -3.23 2.88
CA GLY A 78 0.15 -4.51 2.85
C GLY A 78 -1.09 -4.51 3.77
N ARG A 79 -0.98 -3.90 4.96
CA ARG A 79 -2.12 -3.77 5.89
C ARG A 79 -3.24 -2.92 5.32
N LEU A 80 -2.93 -1.79 4.66
CA LEU A 80 -3.93 -0.95 4.00
C LEU A 80 -4.65 -1.70 2.88
N GLY A 81 -3.93 -2.48 2.07
CA GLY A 81 -4.54 -3.34 1.06
C GLY A 81 -5.46 -4.42 1.64
N VAL A 82 -5.09 -5.02 2.78
CA VAL A 82 -5.95 -5.98 3.48
C VAL A 82 -7.19 -5.30 4.10
N LEU A 83 -7.03 -4.09 4.64
CA LEU A 83 -8.13 -3.30 5.19
C LEU A 83 -9.18 -2.99 4.11
N ASP A 84 -8.77 -2.43 2.97
CA ASP A 84 -9.67 -2.08 1.87
C ASP A 84 -10.42 -3.31 1.32
N ALA A 85 -9.70 -4.42 1.12
CA ALA A 85 -10.30 -5.68 0.68
C ALA A 85 -11.35 -6.23 1.67
N ALA A 86 -11.09 -6.12 2.98
CA ALA A 86 -12.01 -6.62 4.02
C ALA A 86 -13.32 -5.83 4.09
N GLU A 87 -13.32 -4.56 3.67
CA GLU A 87 -14.51 -3.70 3.65
C GLU A 87 -15.39 -3.94 2.43
N CYS A 88 -14.89 -4.57 1.36
CA CYS A 88 -15.65 -4.79 0.13
C CYS A 88 -16.89 -5.69 0.31
N PRO A 89 -16.81 -6.88 0.95
CA PRO A 89 -17.99 -7.73 1.14
C PRO A 89 -19.15 -7.09 1.93
N PRO A 90 -18.93 -6.46 3.10
CA PRO A 90 -20.03 -5.85 3.85
C PRO A 90 -20.55 -4.55 3.20
N THR A 91 -19.72 -3.81 2.46
CA THR A 91 -20.10 -2.52 1.86
C THR A 91 -20.85 -2.69 0.54
N PHE A 92 -20.39 -3.62 -0.30
CA PHE A 92 -20.88 -3.78 -1.67
C PHE A 92 -21.53 -5.15 -1.94
N CYS A 93 -21.73 -5.97 -0.90
CA CYS A 93 -22.30 -7.32 -1.01
C CYS A 93 -21.55 -8.24 -1.97
N THR A 94 -20.23 -8.07 -2.10
CA THR A 94 -19.38 -8.85 -3.00
C THR A 94 -18.94 -10.17 -2.36
N HIS A 95 -18.59 -11.16 -3.18
CA HIS A 95 -17.92 -12.37 -2.68
C HIS A 95 -16.55 -12.00 -2.07
N PRO A 96 -16.11 -12.61 -0.95
CA PRO A 96 -14.82 -12.32 -0.32
C PRO A 96 -13.60 -12.50 -1.24
N ASP A 97 -13.71 -13.38 -2.24
CA ASP A 97 -12.62 -13.62 -3.21
C ASP A 97 -12.56 -12.57 -4.33
N LEU A 98 -13.49 -11.63 -4.43
CA LEU A 98 -13.51 -10.64 -5.51
C LEU A 98 -12.38 -9.61 -5.35
N VAL A 99 -12.12 -9.16 -4.12
CA VAL A 99 -11.06 -8.21 -3.77
C VAL A 99 -10.28 -8.79 -2.61
N GLN A 100 -8.96 -8.91 -2.76
CA GLN A 100 -8.11 -9.63 -1.80
C GLN A 100 -6.83 -8.86 -1.49
N GLY A 101 -6.46 -8.79 -0.21
CA GLY A 101 -5.16 -8.30 0.22
C GLY A 101 -4.14 -9.43 0.38
N ILE A 102 -2.93 -9.23 -0.13
CA ILE A 102 -1.76 -10.10 0.03
C ILE A 102 -0.68 -9.29 0.74
N ILE A 103 -0.40 -9.68 1.98
CA ILE A 103 0.62 -9.05 2.82
C ILE A 103 1.85 -9.96 2.93
N ALA A 104 3.04 -9.39 2.72
CA ALA A 104 4.30 -10.09 2.96
C ALA A 104 4.37 -10.62 4.40
N GLY A 105 4.70 -11.90 4.58
CA GLY A 105 4.65 -12.58 5.87
C GLY A 105 3.29 -13.13 6.30
N GLY A 106 2.25 -12.96 5.47
CA GLY A 106 0.94 -13.55 5.68
C GLY A 106 0.19 -12.98 6.89
N ALA A 107 -0.81 -13.72 7.40
CA ALA A 107 -1.72 -13.22 8.44
C ALA A 107 -1.01 -12.76 9.73
N ALA A 108 0.12 -13.37 10.08
CA ALA A 108 0.91 -12.94 11.26
C ALA A 108 1.43 -11.50 11.12
N ALA A 109 1.72 -11.05 9.90
CA ALA A 109 2.21 -9.70 9.61
C ALA A 109 1.15 -8.60 9.87
N LEU A 110 -0.12 -8.97 9.94
CA LEU A 110 -1.21 -8.03 10.29
C LEU A 110 -1.06 -7.50 11.71
N VAL A 111 -0.61 -8.34 12.64
CA VAL A 111 -0.53 -8.00 14.07
C VAL A 111 0.91 -7.67 14.50
N ARG A 112 1.92 -8.21 13.80
CA ARG A 112 3.33 -8.00 14.12
C ARG A 112 4.15 -7.67 12.89
N SER A 113 4.83 -6.53 12.89
CA SER A 113 5.74 -6.16 11.81
C SER A 113 6.94 -7.12 11.72
N SER A 114 7.37 -7.39 10.49
CA SER A 114 8.58 -8.13 10.19
C SER A 114 9.20 -7.56 8.92
N GLU A 115 10.30 -6.83 9.09
CA GLU A 115 10.92 -6.08 7.98
C GLU A 115 11.62 -7.00 6.98
N ASN A 116 12.30 -8.05 7.44
CA ASN A 116 13.03 -8.98 6.55
C ASN A 116 12.16 -9.78 5.57
N LEU A 117 10.83 -9.73 5.69
CA LEU A 117 9.92 -10.48 4.82
C LEU A 117 9.62 -9.73 3.51
N GLU A 118 9.83 -8.42 3.45
CA GLU A 118 9.62 -7.65 2.22
C GLU A 118 10.69 -7.92 1.16
N ASP A 119 11.88 -8.34 1.59
CA ASP A 119 13.02 -8.64 0.71
C ASP A 119 12.96 -10.03 0.06
N ARG A 120 11.99 -10.88 0.46
CA ARG A 120 11.89 -12.27 0.00
C ARG A 120 11.05 -12.38 -1.28
N LYS A 121 11.71 -12.22 -2.42
CA LYS A 121 11.09 -12.30 -3.76
C LYS A 121 10.34 -13.61 -3.99
N GLU A 122 10.87 -14.72 -3.49
CA GLU A 122 10.29 -16.06 -3.64
C GLU A 122 8.95 -16.18 -2.91
N ASP A 123 8.80 -15.51 -1.77
CA ASP A 123 7.55 -15.52 -1.01
C ASP A 123 6.44 -14.79 -1.79
N GLY A 124 6.78 -13.65 -2.41
CA GLY A 124 5.87 -12.93 -3.30
C GLY A 124 5.43 -13.77 -4.50
N ALA A 125 6.37 -14.40 -5.20
CA ALA A 125 6.07 -15.28 -6.33
C ALA A 125 5.17 -16.46 -5.92
N SER A 126 5.45 -17.08 -4.77
CA SER A 126 4.65 -18.16 -4.21
C SER A 126 3.23 -17.71 -3.87
N ALA A 127 3.07 -16.53 -3.27
CA ALA A 127 1.76 -15.98 -2.92
C ALA A 127 0.88 -15.73 -4.16
N ILE A 128 1.46 -15.18 -5.23
CA ILE A 128 0.79 -14.98 -6.52
C ILE A 128 0.36 -16.33 -7.13
N ALA A 129 1.26 -17.32 -7.14
CA ALA A 129 0.98 -18.65 -7.68
C ALA A 129 -0.15 -19.37 -6.91
N GLN A 130 -0.14 -19.31 -5.57
CA GLN A 130 -1.13 -19.94 -4.71
C GLN A 130 -2.55 -19.36 -4.88
N ARG A 131 -2.67 -18.10 -5.33
CA ARG A 131 -3.98 -17.46 -5.59
C ARG A 131 -4.53 -17.74 -6.99
N HIS A 132 -3.79 -18.53 -7.79
CA HIS A 132 -4.16 -18.89 -9.16
C HIS A 132 -4.58 -17.65 -9.96
N ILE A 133 -3.74 -16.61 -9.92
CA ILE A 133 -4.00 -15.35 -10.60
C ILE A 133 -4.01 -15.58 -12.11
N LEU A 134 -5.05 -15.05 -12.77
CA LEU A 134 -5.31 -15.20 -14.19
C LEU A 134 -5.04 -13.89 -14.95
N ASP A 135 -5.00 -13.96 -16.27
CA ASP A 135 -4.81 -12.82 -17.18
C ASP A 135 -5.91 -11.74 -17.07
N LYS A 136 -7.10 -12.12 -16.63
CA LYS A 136 -8.23 -11.22 -16.37
C LYS A 136 -8.19 -10.52 -15.02
N ASP A 137 -7.31 -10.94 -14.11
CA ASP A 137 -7.20 -10.36 -12.77
C ASP A 137 -6.32 -9.10 -12.80
N VAL A 138 -6.47 -8.25 -11.78
CA VAL A 138 -5.68 -7.02 -11.60
C VAL A 138 -4.87 -7.14 -10.32
N ILE A 139 -3.59 -6.78 -10.41
CA ILE A 139 -2.68 -6.69 -9.26
C ILE A 139 -2.29 -5.22 -9.07
N VAL A 140 -2.45 -4.72 -7.85
CA VAL A 140 -1.99 -3.40 -7.41
C VAL A 140 -0.91 -3.59 -6.38
N GLY A 141 0.34 -3.29 -6.76
CA GLY A 141 1.49 -3.28 -5.84
C GLY A 141 1.54 -1.95 -5.07
N ILE A 142 1.72 -2.03 -3.75
CA ILE A 142 1.73 -0.88 -2.84
C ILE A 142 3.05 -0.85 -2.06
N SER A 143 3.85 0.19 -2.30
CA SER A 143 5.13 0.46 -1.64
C SER A 143 5.40 1.97 -1.69
N ALA A 144 6.03 2.53 -0.65
CA ALA A 144 6.36 3.94 -0.52
C ALA A 144 7.86 4.17 -0.70
#